data_AF-A0A9D6IEP6-F1
#
_entry.id   AF-A0A9D6IEP6-F1
#
_cell.length_a   1.000
_cell.length_b   1.000
_cell.length_c   1.000
_cell.angle_alpha   90.00
_cell.angle_beta   90.00
_cell.angle_gamma   90.00
#
_symmetry.space_group_name_H-M   'P 1'
#
loop_
_entity.id
_entity.type
_entity.pdbx_description
1 polymer ?
#
loop_
_entity_poly.entity_id
_entity_poly.type
_entity_poly.pdbx_seq_one_letter_code
_entity_poly.pdbx_strand_id
1 'polypeptide(L)'
;MGSCTQFNRPRPGFGAPPDLACPAGPYDYQSGDLVNHCDVFHFWSLHPAGSNFLFVDNSVRFFTYQNNNVLPALATRNGGEPTSTPE
;
A
#
# COMPACT_ATOMS: atom_id res chain seq x y z
N MET A 1 -16.79 -1.96 -22.62
CA MET A 1 -15.99 -1.09 -21.74
C MET A 1 -16.69 -1.02 -20.39
N GLY A 2 -16.30 -1.86 -19.43
CA GLY A 2 -16.88 -1.88 -18.08
C GLY A 2 -16.16 -0.86 -17.21
N SER A 3 -16.92 0.02 -16.55
CA SER A 3 -16.39 1.09 -15.70
C SER A 3 -15.65 0.55 -14.48
N CYS A 4 -14.46 1.08 -14.20
CA CYS A 4 -13.60 0.75 -13.05
C CYS A 4 -14.15 1.26 -11.71
N THR A 5 -15.47 1.49 -11.60
CA THR A 5 -16.14 1.91 -10.35
C THR A 5 -16.92 0.77 -9.67
N GLN A 6 -16.88 -0.45 -10.21
CA GLN A 6 -17.62 -1.58 -9.66
C GLN A 6 -16.82 -2.50 -8.72
N PHE A 7 -15.50 -2.30 -8.58
CA PHE A 7 -14.64 -3.18 -7.77
C PHE A 7 -14.75 -2.93 -6.26
N ASN A 8 -15.32 -1.80 -5.81
CA ASN A 8 -15.44 -1.46 -4.38
C ASN A 8 -16.85 -1.61 -3.81
N ARG A 9 -17.73 -2.41 -4.44
CA ARG A 9 -19.04 -2.72 -3.84
C ARG A 9 -18.90 -4.01 -3.03
N PRO A 10 -19.26 -4.02 -1.73
CA PRO A 10 -19.43 -5.25 -0.99
C PRO A 10 -20.40 -6.15 -1.76
N ARG A 11 -19.98 -7.37 -2.12
CA ARG A 11 -20.90 -8.32 -2.75
C ARG A 11 -21.97 -8.68 -1.71
N PRO A 12 -23.28 -8.59 -2.04
CA PRO A 12 -24.32 -9.04 -1.13
C PRO A 12 -24.14 -10.55 -0.89
N GLY A 13 -23.86 -10.95 0.34
CA GLY A 13 -23.82 -12.37 0.74
C GLY A 13 -22.44 -13.00 0.94
N PHE A 14 -21.33 -12.26 0.79
CA PHE A 14 -20.00 -12.70 1.23
C PHE A 14 -19.50 -11.78 2.34
N GLY A 15 -20.04 -11.96 3.54
CA GLY A 15 -19.37 -11.46 4.74
C GLY A 15 -18.04 -12.20 4.84
N ALA A 16 -16.93 -11.48 4.89
CA ALA A 16 -15.66 -12.09 5.27
C ALA A 16 -15.87 -12.83 6.61
N PRO A 17 -15.27 -14.01 6.80
CA PRO A 17 -15.25 -14.65 8.12
C PRO A 17 -14.83 -13.61 9.16
N PRO A 18 -15.41 -13.60 10.38
CA PRO A 18 -15.10 -12.59 11.40
C PRO A 18 -13.59 -12.52 11.72
N ASP A 19 -12.87 -13.61 11.48
CA ASP A 19 -11.42 -13.77 11.69
C ASP A 19 -10.57 -13.20 10.52
N LEU A 20 -11.22 -12.74 9.45
CA LEU A 20 -10.64 -12.18 8.21
C LEU A 20 -11.28 -10.82 7.85
N ALA A 21 -12.02 -10.22 8.79
CA ALA A 21 -12.82 -9.02 8.56
C ALA A 21 -11.97 -7.75 8.53
N CYS A 22 -11.08 -7.63 7.54
CA CYS A 22 -10.42 -6.36 7.28
C CYS A 22 -11.36 -5.43 6.50
N PRO A 23 -11.35 -4.12 6.82
CA PRO A 23 -12.13 -3.15 6.07
C PRO A 23 -11.72 -3.14 4.59
N ALA A 24 -12.68 -2.85 3.71
CA ALA A 24 -12.35 -2.59 2.31
C ALA A 24 -11.40 -1.37 2.22
N GLY A 25 -10.36 -1.49 1.40
CA GLY A 25 -9.27 -0.50 1.29
C GLY A 25 -9.72 0.90 0.81
N PRO A 26 -8.79 1.87 0.73
CA PRO A 26 -7.34 1.69 0.50
C PRO A 26 -6.52 1.33 1.74
N TYR A 27 -5.35 0.72 1.50
CA TYR A 27 -4.39 0.26 2.51
C TYR A 27 -3.12 1.09 2.39
N ASP A 28 -2.90 1.98 3.36
CA ASP A 28 -1.82 2.97 3.34
C ASP A 28 -0.49 2.42 3.87
N TYR A 29 0.62 2.96 3.39
CA TYR A 29 1.94 2.69 3.95
C TYR A 29 2.09 3.34 5.33
N GLN A 30 2.21 2.49 6.35
CA GLN A 30 2.28 2.89 7.75
C GLN A 30 3.02 1.82 8.56
N SER A 31 3.24 2.09 9.85
CA SER A 31 3.79 1.10 10.78
C SER A 31 2.87 -0.11 10.87
N GLY A 32 3.45 -1.31 10.80
CA GLY A 32 2.71 -2.56 10.96
C GLY A 32 2.78 -3.09 12.39
N ASP A 33 1.86 -4.00 12.70
CA ASP A 33 1.69 -4.69 13.97
C ASP A 33 1.60 -6.21 13.73
N LEU A 34 2.43 -6.97 14.44
CA LEU A 34 2.50 -8.43 14.35
C LEU A 34 1.21 -9.13 14.82
N VAL A 35 0.38 -8.47 15.63
CA VAL A 35 -0.89 -9.03 16.08
C VAL A 35 -2.08 -8.62 15.21
N ASN A 36 -1.91 -7.63 14.32
CA ASN A 36 -2.95 -7.19 13.40
C ASN A 36 -2.82 -7.91 12.05
N HIS A 37 -3.69 -8.90 11.81
CA HIS A 37 -3.64 -9.65 10.55
C HIS A 37 -3.90 -8.78 9.31
N CYS A 38 -4.55 -7.62 9.45
CA CYS A 38 -4.87 -6.77 8.29
C CYS A 38 -3.64 -6.09 7.71
N ASP A 39 -2.52 -6.10 8.44
CA ASP A 39 -1.30 -5.47 7.99
C ASP A 39 -0.64 -6.24 6.83
N VAL A 40 -1.15 -7.43 6.49
CA VAL A 40 -0.75 -8.14 5.26
C VAL A 40 -1.11 -7.40 3.96
N PHE A 41 -2.04 -6.43 4.01
CA PHE A 41 -2.57 -5.76 2.83
C PHE A 41 -1.87 -4.45 2.44
N HIS A 42 -0.93 -3.96 3.24
CA HIS A 42 -0.16 -2.75 2.96
C HIS A 42 1.35 -3.01 3.01
N PHE A 43 2.12 -2.04 2.54
CA PHE A 43 3.56 -2.01 2.81
C PHE A 43 3.78 -1.56 4.27
N TRP A 44 4.74 -2.17 4.96
CA TRP A 44 5.11 -1.80 6.33
C TRP A 44 6.48 -2.36 6.70
N SER A 45 7.01 -1.93 7.85
CA SER A 45 8.09 -2.62 8.54
C SER A 45 7.96 -2.45 10.06
N LEU A 46 8.80 -3.15 10.84
CA LEU A 46 8.88 -2.98 12.30
C LEU A 46 9.71 -1.76 12.72
N HIS A 47 10.37 -1.08 11.78
CA HIS A 47 11.11 0.12 12.11
C HIS A 47 10.12 1.27 12.36
N PRO A 48 10.25 2.02 13.48
CA PRO A 48 9.30 3.08 13.83
C PRO A 48 9.22 4.23 12.83
N ALA A 49 10.33 4.47 12.10
CA ALA A 49 10.43 5.60 11.20
C ALA A 49 9.93 5.31 9.77
N GLY A 50 9.96 4.06 9.30
CA GLY A 50 9.73 3.75 7.90
C GLY A 50 10.36 2.44 7.43
N SER A 51 10.69 2.31 6.16
CA SER A 51 11.20 1.08 5.53
C SER A 51 12.07 1.40 4.32
N ASN A 52 12.84 0.42 3.86
CA ASN A 52 13.71 0.55 2.70
C ASN A 52 13.03 0.01 1.44
N PHE A 53 13.09 0.77 0.35
CA PHE A 53 12.59 0.36 -0.96
C PHE A 53 13.73 0.31 -2.00
N LEU A 54 13.72 -0.74 -2.82
CA LEU A 54 14.67 -0.96 -3.91
C LEU A 54 14.13 -0.36 -5.21
N PHE A 55 14.99 0.36 -5.93
CA PHE A 55 14.70 0.97 -7.23
C PHE A 55 15.34 0.15 -8.36
N VAL A 56 14.86 0.37 -9.59
CA VAL A 56 15.33 -0.33 -10.81
C VAL A 56 16.81 -0.03 -11.14
N ASP A 57 17.36 1.05 -10.57
CA ASP A 57 18.77 1.44 -10.69
C ASP A 57 19.67 0.77 -9.63
N ASN A 58 19.16 -0.22 -8.91
CA ASN A 58 19.80 -0.91 -7.79
C ASN A 58 20.06 -0.02 -6.55
N SER A 59 19.54 1.20 -6.50
CA SER A 59 19.61 2.02 -5.29
C SER A 59 18.55 1.58 -4.28
N VAL A 60 18.92 1.60 -3.00
CA VAL A 60 17.99 1.37 -1.88
C VAL A 60 17.85 2.69 -1.15
N ARG A 61 16.61 3.15 -0.99
CA ARG A 61 16.29 4.42 -0.31
C ARG A 61 15.35 4.17 0.85
N PHE A 62 15.54 4.94 1.92
CA PHE A 62 14.68 4.88 3.10
C PHE A 62 13.48 5.81 2.93
N PHE A 63 12.27 5.29 3.15
CA PHE A 63 11.02 6.05 3.07
C PHE A 63 10.39 6.12 4.45
N THR A 64 10.13 7.34 4.92
CA THR A 64 9.36 7.52 6.16
C THR A 64 7.88 7.25 5.92
N TYR A 65 7.12 6.90 6.95
CA TYR A 65 5.67 6.73 6.83
C TYR A 65 4.93 8.02 6.37
N GLN A 66 5.57 9.18 6.48
CA GLN A 66 5.05 10.45 5.94
C GLN A 66 5.08 10.49 4.40
N ASN A 67 5.83 9.60 3.75
CA ASN A 67 5.96 9.53 2.30
C ASN A 67 4.96 8.56 1.64
N ASN A 68 3.87 8.19 2.34
CA ASN A 68 2.84 7.28 1.84
C ASN A 68 2.31 7.66 0.44
N ASN A 69 2.15 8.96 0.18
CA ASN A 69 1.65 9.47 -1.10
C ASN A 69 2.58 9.24 -2.30
N VAL A 70 3.87 8.97 -2.08
CA VAL A 70 4.86 8.75 -3.15
C VAL A 70 4.75 7.33 -3.71
N LEU A 71 4.41 6.34 -2.88
CA LEU A 71 4.40 4.93 -3.29
C LEU A 71 3.38 4.62 -4.40
N PRO A 72 2.13 5.15 -4.38
CA PRO A 72 1.21 4.99 -5.50
C PRO A 72 1.72 5.59 -6.81
N ALA A 73 2.45 6.72 -6.74
CA ALA A 73 3.02 7.36 -7.92
C ALA A 73 4.16 6.52 -8.54
N LEU A 74 4.98 5.89 -7.69
CA LEU A 74 6.01 4.92 -8.10
C LEU A 74 5.44 3.63 -8.70
N ALA A 75 4.19 3.27 -8.35
CA ALA A 75 3.50 2.09 -8.85
C ALA A 75 2.80 2.29 -10.21
N THR A 76 2.89 3.48 -10.81
CA THR A 76 2.21 3.78 -12.07
C THR A 76 2.79 2.97 -13.24
N ARG A 77 1.95 2.16 -13.89
CA ARG A 77 2.36 1.28 -15.00
C ARG A 77 2.56 1.99 -16.34
N ASN A 78 2.06 3.21 -16.50
CA ASN A 78 2.11 3.91 -17.78
C ASN A 78 3.52 4.46 -18.11
N GLY A 79 4.43 4.49 -17.12
CA GLY A 79 5.82 4.90 -17.30
C GLY A 79 5.98 6.39 -17.67
N GLY A 80 7.07 7.02 -17.23
CA GLY A 80 7.43 8.37 -17.70
C GLY A 80 6.95 9.56 -16.86
N GLU A 81 6.20 9.35 -15.77
CA GLU A 81 5.92 10.42 -14.81
C GLU A 81 7.15 10.61 -13.89
N PRO A 82 7.85 11.75 -13.94
CA PRO A 82 8.94 12.01 -13.01
C PRO A 82 8.37 12.13 -11.60
N THR A 83 8.75 11.21 -10.71
CA THR A 83 8.43 11.27 -9.29
C THR A 83 9.71 11.54 -8.51
N SER A 84 9.76 12.67 -7.81
CA SER A 84 10.88 12.98 -6.92
C SER A 84 10.74 12.14 -5.65
N THR A 85 11.76 11.33 -5.36
CA THR A 85 11.87 10.68 -4.05
C THR A 85 12.22 11.74 -3.00
N PRO A 86 11.73 11.61 -1.76
CA PRO A 86 12.29 12.37 -0.65
C PRO A 86 13.79 12.07 -0.56
N GLU A 87 14.61 13.10 -0.34
CA GLU A 87 16.05 12.98 -0.05
C GLU A 87 16.28 12.49 1.38
#